data_AF-A0A2J5NMH3-F1
#
_entry.id   AF-A0A2J5NMH3-F1
#
_cell.length_a   1.000
_cell.length_b   1.000
_cell.length_c   1.000
_cell.angle_alpha   90.00
_cell.angle_beta   90.00
_cell.angle_gamma   90.00
#
_symmetry.space_group_name_H-M   'P 1'
#
loop_
_entity.id
_entity.type
_entity.pdbx_description
1 polymer ?
#
loop_
_entity_poly.entity_id
_entity_poly.type
_entity_poly.pdbx_seq_one_letter_code
_entity_poly.pdbx_strand_id
1 'polypeptide(L)'
;MRAAHFGALLAVTLLAGCSSHPEIPVSDQQSLVMESNVLAAGISAEVPTVTASEIQATATTRLFNERQVPVTVHYRFFWYDARGLEMHPLESARSITVPAHSSV
;
A
#
# COMPACT_ATOMS: atom_id res chain seq x y z
N MET A 1 0.87 5.85 50.54
CA MET A 1 0.08 5.00 49.62
C MET A 1 -0.08 5.60 48.22
N ARG A 2 -0.37 6.91 48.06
CA ARG A 2 -0.57 7.55 46.73
C ARG A 2 0.60 7.43 45.73
N ALA A 3 1.86 7.58 46.19
CA ALA A 3 3.03 7.55 45.30
C ALA A 3 3.30 6.16 44.66
N ALA A 4 2.99 5.07 45.38
CA ALA A 4 3.16 3.71 44.87
C ALA A 4 2.15 3.39 43.76
N HIS A 5 0.93 3.92 43.86
CA HIS A 5 -0.09 3.79 42.82
C HIS A 5 0.28 4.55 41.54
N PHE A 6 0.88 5.73 41.67
CA PHE A 6 1.38 6.49 40.52
C PHE A 6 2.54 5.78 39.81
N GLY A 7 3.48 5.20 40.56
CA GLY A 7 4.58 4.43 39.97
C GLY A 7 4.11 3.18 39.22
N ALA A 8 3.11 2.48 39.77
CA ALA A 8 2.51 1.31 39.13
C ALA A 8 1.76 1.67 37.83
N LEU A 9 1.03 2.81 37.82
CA LEU A 9 0.30 3.26 36.64
C LEU A 9 1.25 3.62 35.48
N LEU A 10 2.39 4.26 35.80
CA LEU A 10 3.40 4.63 34.81
C LEU A 10 4.06 3.40 34.17
N ALA A 11 4.31 2.35 34.95
CA ALA A 11 4.87 1.10 34.46
C ALA A 11 3.93 0.38 33.47
N VAL A 12 2.61 0.40 33.72
CA VAL A 12 1.61 -0.18 32.81
C VAL A 12 1.55 0.56 31.48
N THR A 13 1.67 1.89 31.47
CA THR A 13 1.67 2.68 30.22
C THR A 13 2.92 2.44 29.37
N LEU A 14 4.06 2.12 29.98
CA LEU A 14 5.30 1.81 29.26
C LEU A 14 5.29 0.42 28.60
N LEU A 15 4.45 -0.50 29.09
CA LEU A 15 4.28 -1.85 28.55
C LEU A 15 3.22 -1.93 27.43
N ALA A 16 2.48 -0.85 27.18
CA ALA A 16 1.63 -0.73 26.00
C ALA A 16 2.51 -0.48 24.75
N GLY A 17 3.23 -1.51 24.34
CA GLY A 17 3.91 -1.51 23.05
C GLY A 17 2.87 -1.32 21.94
N CYS A 18 3.04 -0.30 21.12
CA CYS A 18 2.24 -0.13 19.91
C CYS A 18 2.52 -1.35 19.00
N SER A 19 1.59 -2.31 18.96
CA SER A 19 1.57 -3.31 17.91
C SER A 19 1.16 -2.61 16.62
N SER A 20 2.10 -1.94 15.96
CA SER A 20 1.91 -1.52 14.59
C SER A 20 1.91 -2.80 13.76
N HIS A 21 0.73 -3.33 13.46
CA HIS A 21 0.57 -4.19 12.30
C HIS A 21 0.46 -3.21 11.12
N PRO A 22 1.50 -3.05 10.27
CA PRO A 22 1.39 -2.18 9.12
C PRO A 22 0.49 -2.88 8.09
N GLU A 23 -0.80 -2.90 8.37
CA GLU A 23 -1.80 -3.12 7.34
C GLU A 23 -2.05 -1.75 6.72
N ILE A 24 -1.84 -1.64 5.42
CA ILE A 24 -2.24 -0.45 4.67
C ILE A 24 -3.77 -0.55 4.59
N PRO A 25 -4.54 0.32 5.27
CA PRO A 25 -5.99 0.26 5.20
C PRO A 25 -6.40 0.72 3.79
N VAL A 26 -6.67 -0.24 2.92
CA VAL A 26 -7.18 0.01 1.57
C VAL A 26 -8.71 -0.08 1.63
N SER A 27 -9.38 1.01 1.30
CA SER A 27 -10.83 1.02 1.07
C SER A 27 -11.11 1.46 -0.36
N ASP A 28 -12.36 1.39 -0.81
CA ASP A 28 -12.76 1.87 -2.14
C ASP A 28 -12.37 3.34 -2.40
N GLN A 29 -12.19 4.13 -1.33
CA GLN A 29 -11.76 5.53 -1.41
C GLN A 29 -10.25 5.70 -1.61
N GLN A 30 -9.45 4.67 -1.31
CA GLN A 30 -7.99 4.69 -1.39
C GLN A 30 -7.46 3.36 -1.96
N SER A 31 -7.87 3.04 -3.19
CA SER A 31 -7.46 1.82 -3.92
C SER A 31 -6.07 1.93 -4.58
N LEU A 32 -5.46 3.12 -4.55
CA LEU A 32 -4.10 3.38 -5.01
C LEU A 32 -3.31 4.03 -3.88
N VAL A 33 -2.18 3.42 -3.53
CA VAL A 33 -1.22 3.94 -2.56
C VAL A 33 0.11 4.08 -3.25
N MET A 34 0.67 5.30 -3.21
CA MET A 34 1.96 5.61 -3.79
C MET A 34 2.90 6.11 -2.71
N GLU A 35 4.10 5.52 -2.64
CA GLU A 35 5.15 6.03 -1.77
C GLU A 35 5.63 7.41 -2.24
N SER A 36 6.08 8.24 -1.29
CA SER A 36 6.51 9.61 -1.58
C SER A 36 7.72 9.68 -2.51
N ASN A 37 8.59 8.67 -2.49
CA ASN A 37 9.73 8.54 -3.41
C ASN A 37 9.29 8.30 -4.87
N VAL A 38 8.23 7.53 -5.10
CA VAL A 38 7.67 7.25 -6.44
C VAL A 38 7.07 8.52 -7.02
N LEU A 39 6.30 9.25 -6.22
CA LEU A 39 5.75 10.55 -6.60
C LEU A 39 6.85 11.58 -6.88
N ALA A 40 7.85 11.68 -5.99
CA ALA A 40 8.99 12.59 -6.16
C ALA A 40 9.88 12.21 -7.36
N ALA A 41 9.92 10.93 -7.73
CA ALA A 41 10.57 10.45 -8.95
C ALA A 41 9.82 10.84 -10.23
N GLY A 42 8.67 11.51 -10.13
CA GLY A 42 7.87 11.95 -11.28
C GLY A 42 7.02 10.86 -11.90
N ILE A 43 6.67 9.82 -11.12
CA ILE A 43 5.71 8.80 -11.53
C ILE A 43 4.32 9.17 -11.03
N SER A 44 3.33 9.06 -11.90
CA SER A 44 1.92 9.06 -11.54
C SER A 44 1.24 7.78 -12.01
N ALA A 45 0.07 7.47 -11.46
CA ALA A 45 -0.68 6.27 -11.77
C ALA A 45 -2.19 6.57 -11.84
N GLU A 46 -2.89 5.88 -12.73
CA GLU A 46 -4.35 5.86 -12.73
C GLU A 46 -4.89 4.99 -11.59
N VAL A 47 -6.11 5.31 -11.14
CA VAL A 47 -6.84 4.44 -10.21
C VAL A 47 -6.99 3.05 -10.86
N PRO A 48 -6.60 1.97 -10.18
CA PRO A 48 -6.66 0.63 -10.75
C PRO A 48 -8.11 0.23 -11.03
N THR A 49 -8.31 -0.48 -12.14
CA THR A 49 -9.59 -1.08 -12.51
C THR A 49 -9.51 -2.60 -12.32
N VAL A 50 -10.61 -3.20 -11.87
CA VAL A 50 -10.71 -4.65 -11.69
C VAL A 50 -11.71 -5.18 -12.71
N THR A 51 -11.27 -6.14 -13.53
CA THR A 51 -12.14 -6.91 -14.42
C THR A 51 -12.24 -8.32 -13.89
N ALA A 52 -13.46 -8.76 -13.53
CA ALA A 52 -13.73 -10.10 -13.05
C ALA A 52 -14.45 -10.93 -14.13
N SER A 53 -13.96 -12.14 -14.35
CA SER A 53 -14.65 -13.21 -15.06
C SER A 53 -15.07 -14.29 -14.07
N GLU A 54 -15.88 -15.27 -14.52
CA GLU A 54 -16.28 -16.45 -13.73
C GLU A 54 -15.08 -17.19 -13.09
N ILE A 55 -13.89 -17.11 -13.69
CA ILE A 55 -12.73 -17.95 -13.32
C ILE A 55 -11.59 -17.12 -12.72
N GLN A 56 -11.47 -15.84 -13.10
CA GLN A 56 -10.33 -15.01 -12.70
C GLN A 56 -10.71 -13.53 -12.61
N ALA A 57 -10.17 -12.85 -11.61
CA ALA A 57 -10.14 -11.40 -11.51
C ALA A 57 -8.75 -10.87 -11.88
N THR A 58 -8.72 -9.76 -12.61
CA THR A 58 -7.50 -9.08 -13.04
C THR A 58 -7.59 -7.61 -12.67
N ALA A 59 -6.56 -7.10 -12.01
CA ALA A 59 -6.40 -5.68 -11.74
C ALA A 59 -5.41 -5.06 -12.73
N THR A 60 -5.74 -3.89 -13.25
CA THR A 60 -4.91 -3.14 -14.21
C THR A 60 -4.85 -1.68 -13.79
N THR A 61 -3.66 -1.08 -13.88
CA THR A 61 -3.43 0.37 -13.74
C THR A 61 -2.45 0.80 -14.81
N ARG A 62 -2.47 2.09 -15.16
CA ARG A 62 -1.53 2.71 -16.08
C ARG A 62 -0.56 3.59 -15.30
N LEU A 63 0.74 3.42 -15.55
CA LEU A 63 1.78 4.25 -14.96
C LEU A 63 2.26 5.29 -15.98
N PHE A 64 2.59 6.49 -15.53
CA PHE A 64 3.12 7.58 -16.36
C PHE A 64 4.42 8.10 -15.77
N ASN A 65 5.42 8.32 -16.62
CA ASN A 65 6.71 8.88 -16.24
C ASN A 65 6.91 10.25 -16.88
N GLU A 66 6.91 11.28 -16.04
CA GLU A 66 7.11 12.68 -16.46
C GLU A 66 8.59 13.07 -16.60
N ARG A 67 9.52 12.16 -16.31
CA ARG A 67 10.97 12.43 -16.37
C ARG A 67 11.54 12.12 -17.75
N GLN A 68 12.65 12.79 -18.04
CA GLN A 68 13.50 12.55 -19.22
C GLN A 68 14.34 11.28 -19.13
N VAL A 69 14.28 10.55 -18.00
CA VAL A 69 15.03 9.31 -17.77
C VAL A 69 14.06 8.18 -17.43
N PRO A 70 14.38 6.91 -17.80
CA PRO A 70 13.59 5.77 -17.37
C PRO A 70 13.59 5.64 -15.85
N VAL A 71 12.45 5.24 -15.29
CA VAL A 71 12.28 5.04 -13.84
C VAL A 71 11.75 3.62 -13.59
N THR A 72 12.40 2.90 -12.69
CA THR A 72 11.95 1.58 -12.25
C THR A 72 11.05 1.72 -11.02
N VAL A 73 9.86 1.14 -11.10
CA VAL A 73 8.85 1.14 -10.04
C VAL A 73 8.68 -0.29 -9.55
N HIS A 74 8.67 -0.45 -8.23
CA HIS A 74 8.28 -1.67 -7.56
C HIS A 74 6.82 -1.56 -7.13
N TYR A 75 5.98 -2.49 -7.55
CA TYR A 75 4.55 -2.45 -7.29
C TYR A 75 4.00 -3.82 -6.89
N ARG A 76 2.83 -3.83 -6.28
CA ARG A 76 2.09 -5.04 -5.91
C ARG A 76 0.61 -4.73 -5.83
N PHE A 77 -0.23 -5.67 -6.25
CA PHE A 77 -1.67 -5.61 -5.99
C PHE A 77 -2.01 -6.30 -4.66
N PHE A 78 -2.93 -5.69 -3.92
CA PHE A 78 -3.51 -6.23 -2.71
C PHE A 78 -4.99 -6.50 -2.98
N TRP A 79 -5.42 -7.73 -2.70
CA TRP A 79 -6.78 -8.17 -2.97
C TRP A 79 -7.56 -8.25 -1.67
N TYR A 80 -8.74 -7.63 -1.62
CA TYR A 80 -9.61 -7.62 -0.45
C TYR A 80 -10.98 -8.19 -0.79
N ASP A 81 -11.58 -8.91 0.16
CA ASP A 81 -12.98 -9.36 0.03
C ASP A 81 -13.96 -8.20 0.29
N ALA A 82 -15.27 -8.47 0.16
CA ALA A 82 -16.31 -7.46 0.38
C ALA A 82 -16.38 -6.91 1.82
N ARG A 83 -15.66 -7.51 2.77
CA ARG A 83 -15.56 -7.07 4.16
C ARG A 83 -14.27 -6.29 4.43
N GLY A 84 -13.43 -6.10 3.41
CA GLY A 84 -12.14 -5.44 3.51
C GLY A 84 -11.05 -6.32 4.10
N LEU A 85 -11.21 -7.65 4.09
CA LEU A 85 -10.17 -8.57 4.58
C LEU A 85 -9.23 -8.96 3.43
N GLU A 86 -7.92 -8.91 3.66
CA GLU A 86 -6.93 -9.31 2.66
C GLU A 86 -7.09 -10.80 2.29
N MET A 87 -7.13 -11.07 0.98
CA MET A 87 -7.32 -12.41 0.41
C MET A 87 -5.96 -13.09 0.14
N HIS A 88 -5.91 -14.40 0.40
CA HIS A 88 -4.74 -15.24 0.14
C HIS A 88 -4.94 -16.14 -1.10
N PRO A 89 -3.86 -16.54 -1.81
CA PRO A 89 -2.46 -16.21 -1.54
C PRO A 89 -2.11 -14.77 -1.93
N LEU A 90 -1.13 -14.23 -1.23
CA LEU A 90 -0.60 -12.90 -1.44
C LEU A 90 0.09 -12.79 -2.81
N GLU A 91 -0.22 -11.75 -3.56
CA GLU A 91 0.42 -11.51 -4.85
C GLU A 91 1.89 -11.10 -4.65
N SER A 92 2.80 -11.62 -5.47
CA SER A 92 4.22 -11.26 -5.36
C SER A 92 4.46 -9.81 -5.79
N ALA A 93 5.41 -9.14 -5.15
CA ALA A 93 5.90 -7.85 -5.63
C ALA A 93 6.54 -7.99 -7.01
N ARG A 94 6.29 -6.99 -7.86
CA ARG A 94 6.74 -6.93 -9.25
C ARG A 94 7.53 -5.64 -9.47
N SER A 95 8.33 -5.63 -10.53
CA SER A 95 9.13 -4.47 -10.94
C SER A 95 8.87 -4.17 -12.41
N ILE A 96 8.73 -2.90 -12.76
CA ILE A 96 8.59 -2.46 -14.14
C ILE A 96 9.39 -1.17 -14.35
N THR A 97 10.03 -1.04 -15.50
CA THR A 97 10.71 0.20 -15.90
C THR A 97 9.82 0.97 -16.86
N VAL A 98 9.40 2.16 -16.46
CA VAL A 98 8.62 3.09 -17.28
C VAL A 98 9.59 3.97 -18.06
N PRO A 99 9.60 3.92 -19.41
CA PRO A 99 10.49 4.75 -20.22
C PRO A 99 10.27 6.25 -19.98
N ALA A 100 11.27 7.06 -20.33
CA ALA A 100 11.17 8.52 -20.23
C ALA A 100 9.98 9.06 -21.01
N HIS A 101 9.23 10.01 -20.43
CA HIS A 101 8.05 10.66 -21.05
C HIS A 101 7.05 9.66 -21.66
N SER A 102 6.83 8.54 -20.99
CA SER A 102 6.03 7.44 -21.51
C SER A 102 5.11 6.85 -20.44
N SER A 103 4.27 5.92 -20.87
CA SER A 103 3.33 5.21 -20.01
C SER A 103 3.32 3.72 -20.34
N VAL A 104 3.05 2.89 -19.34
CA VAL A 104 2.94 1.42 -19.45
C VAL A 104 1.69 0.90 -18.75
#